data_AF-A0A950I9R0-F1
#
_entry.id   AF-A0A950I9R0-F1
#
_cell.length_a   1.000
_cell.length_b   1.000
_cell.length_c   1.000
_cell.angle_alpha   90.00
_cell.angle_beta   90.00
_cell.angle_gamma   90.00
#
_symmetry.space_group_name_H-M   'P 1'
#
loop_
_entity.id
_entity.type
_entity.pdbx_description
1 polymer ?
#
loop_
_entity_poly.entity_id
_entity_poly.type
_entity_poly.pdbx_seq_one_letter_code
_entity_poly.pdbx_strand_id
1 'polypeptide(L)'
;MENNRKDQRYSAKLARYYGWFTAGFVFFLIVLTILEREGFPRVWIGYLFLFATILLYAWIGVISRTSDVTEYYVAGRRVPAVFNGMATAADWMSAATFISLAGGLYLQGFDGLAYIMGWTGGFCLVAMLIAPYLRRFGQYTVPDFLAARYAGRYGGNLVRMLAVVAIILVSFTYVVAQIYGVGLITSRFTGIDFSIGIFLGLASILVCSFLGGMRAITWTQIAQYIILMLAYMIPVVWLAMKHTDNPVPPIAYGKVLPKLAAREQQLAQDPKELQVRATFRQRAQDYDARLHNLPKSWEEGGIEARRHVEELKMNNASLLEIRAAE
;
A
#
# COMPACT_ATOMS: atom_id res chain seq x y z
N MET A 1 -23.71 12.45 -31.90
CA MET A 1 -22.89 13.64 -31.51
C MET A 1 -23.32 14.25 -30.18
N GLU A 2 -24.59 14.27 -29.82
CA GLU A 2 -25.08 14.88 -28.57
C GLU A 2 -24.65 14.12 -27.29
N ASN A 3 -24.64 12.79 -27.30
CA ASN A 3 -24.16 11.97 -26.17
C ASN A 3 -22.68 12.25 -25.86
N ASN A 4 -21.85 12.32 -26.90
CA ASN A 4 -20.42 12.59 -26.76
C ASN A 4 -20.14 13.98 -26.15
N ARG A 5 -20.98 14.98 -26.47
CA ARG A 5 -20.92 16.32 -25.85
C ARG A 5 -21.35 16.32 -24.37
N LYS A 6 -22.36 15.52 -24.00
CA LYS A 6 -22.79 15.37 -22.59
C LYS A 6 -21.71 14.67 -21.77
N ASP A 7 -21.08 13.63 -22.31
CA ASP A 7 -19.98 12.89 -21.67
C ASP A 7 -18.71 13.77 -21.49
N GLN A 8 -18.39 14.58 -22.51
CA GLN A 8 -17.30 15.56 -22.42
C GLN A 8 -17.58 16.64 -21.36
N ARG A 9 -18.81 17.18 -21.31
CA ARG A 9 -19.22 18.15 -20.28
C ARG A 9 -19.17 17.56 -18.88
N TYR A 10 -19.59 16.31 -18.72
CA TYR A 10 -19.52 15.59 -17.45
C TYR A 10 -18.06 15.41 -17.01
N SER A 11 -17.21 14.92 -17.91
CA SER A 11 -15.77 14.74 -17.65
C SER A 11 -15.07 16.06 -17.31
N ALA A 12 -15.39 17.15 -18.01
CA ALA A 12 -14.85 18.48 -17.73
C ALA A 12 -15.31 19.03 -16.37
N LYS A 13 -16.59 18.82 -16.02
CA LYS A 13 -17.13 19.20 -14.70
C LYS A 13 -16.40 18.46 -13.58
N LEU A 14 -16.15 17.17 -13.78
CA LEU A 14 -15.37 16.34 -12.87
C LEU A 14 -13.91 16.78 -12.74
N ALA A 15 -13.24 17.02 -13.87
CA ALA A 15 -11.89 17.54 -13.86
C ALA A 15 -11.80 18.86 -13.09
N ARG A 16 -12.81 19.72 -13.19
CA ARG A 16 -12.89 20.96 -12.42
C ARG A 16 -13.03 20.71 -10.93
N TYR A 17 -13.93 19.81 -10.49
CA TYR A 17 -14.08 19.48 -9.07
C TYR A 17 -12.79 18.91 -8.48
N TYR A 18 -12.15 17.98 -9.20
CA TYR A 18 -10.89 17.40 -8.74
C TYR A 18 -9.73 18.39 -8.82
N GLY A 19 -9.73 19.34 -9.77
CA GLY A 19 -8.78 20.45 -9.78
C GLY A 19 -8.92 21.36 -8.56
N TRP A 20 -10.15 21.71 -8.16
CA TRP A 20 -10.41 22.42 -6.91
C TRP A 20 -9.99 21.61 -5.68
N PHE A 21 -10.25 20.31 -5.68
CA PHE A 21 -9.77 19.41 -4.63
C PHE A 21 -8.24 19.41 -4.53
N THR A 22 -7.53 19.29 -5.66
CA THR A 22 -6.06 19.35 -5.70
C THR A 22 -5.55 20.68 -5.15
N ALA A 23 -6.12 21.80 -5.58
CA ALA A 23 -5.74 23.12 -5.09
C ALA A 23 -6.00 23.25 -3.58
N GLY A 24 -7.16 22.79 -3.10
CA GLY A 24 -7.49 22.77 -1.67
C GLY A 24 -6.57 21.86 -0.86
N PHE A 25 -6.17 20.71 -1.40
CA PHE A 25 -5.24 19.80 -0.76
C PHE A 25 -3.82 20.39 -0.71
N VAL A 26 -3.34 21.02 -1.78
CA VAL A 26 -2.05 21.73 -1.78
C VAL A 26 -2.07 22.88 -0.77
N PHE A 27 -3.15 23.64 -0.71
CA PHE A 27 -3.34 24.68 0.30
C PHE A 27 -3.31 24.08 1.72
N PHE A 28 -4.00 22.97 1.95
CA PHE A 28 -3.97 22.26 3.23
C PHE A 28 -2.54 21.83 3.61
N LEU A 29 -1.75 21.29 2.68
CA LEU A 29 -0.35 20.95 2.91
C LEU A 29 0.52 22.19 3.25
N ILE A 30 0.29 23.32 2.58
CA ILE A 30 0.98 24.58 2.90
C ILE A 30 0.64 25.03 4.32
N VAL A 31 -0.63 24.98 4.72
CA VAL A 31 -1.06 25.29 6.09
C VAL A 31 -0.37 24.37 7.11
N LEU A 32 -0.34 23.06 6.86
CA LEU A 32 0.36 22.11 7.74
C LEU A 32 1.86 22.41 7.83
N THR A 33 2.48 22.80 6.71
CA THR A 33 3.91 23.15 6.67
C THR A 33 4.19 24.42 7.47
N ILE A 34 3.31 25.42 7.41
CA ILE A 34 3.41 26.63 8.21
C ILE A 34 3.28 26.28 9.70
N LEU A 35 2.28 25.48 10.08
CA LEU A 35 2.11 25.04 11.46
C LEU A 35 3.35 24.30 11.97
N GLU A 36 3.94 23.41 11.17
CA GLU A 36 5.18 22.72 11.54
C GLU A 36 6.34 23.70 11.76
N ARG A 37 6.48 24.74 10.91
CA ARG A 37 7.52 25.76 11.04
C ARG A 37 7.35 26.64 12.28
N GLU A 38 6.12 26.93 12.68
CA GLU A 38 5.79 27.66 13.91
C GLU A 38 5.98 26.80 15.18
N GLY A 39 6.46 25.56 15.04
CA GLY A 39 6.79 24.68 16.17
C GLY A 39 5.59 23.93 16.75
N PHE A 40 4.48 23.82 16.01
CA PHE A 40 3.32 23.04 16.47
C PHE A 40 3.70 21.56 16.69
N PRO A 41 3.21 20.89 17.75
CA PRO A 41 3.62 19.51 18.00
C PRO A 41 3.15 18.58 16.88
N ARG A 42 4.06 17.71 16.41
CA ARG A 42 3.81 16.78 15.28
C ARG A 42 2.59 15.88 15.47
N VAL A 43 2.27 15.52 16.70
CA VAL A 43 1.10 14.68 17.03
C VAL A 43 -0.20 15.38 16.65
N TRP A 44 -0.32 16.69 16.90
CA TRP A 44 -1.50 17.48 16.52
C TRP A 44 -1.64 17.64 15.01
N ILE A 45 -0.52 17.79 14.30
CA ILE A 45 -0.48 17.77 12.83
C ILE A 45 -0.98 16.42 12.30
N GLY A 46 -0.54 15.32 12.93
CA GLY A 46 -1.01 13.97 12.63
C GLY A 46 -2.52 13.81 12.84
N TYR A 47 -3.07 14.29 13.96
CA TYR A 47 -4.51 14.28 14.20
C TYR A 47 -5.28 15.11 13.18
N LEU A 48 -4.82 16.32 12.89
CA LEU A 48 -5.47 17.19 11.92
C LEU A 48 -5.53 16.51 10.54
N PHE A 49 -4.43 15.88 10.11
CA PHE A 49 -4.39 15.14 8.85
C PHE A 49 -5.32 13.91 8.86
N LEU A 50 -5.29 13.11 9.94
CA LEU A 50 -6.14 11.92 10.08
C LEU A 50 -7.62 12.28 10.06
N PHE A 51 -8.05 13.23 10.89
CA PHE A 51 -9.47 13.61 10.95
C PHE A 51 -9.93 14.31 9.68
N ALA A 52 -9.10 15.16 9.06
CA ALA A 52 -9.45 15.79 7.79
C ALA A 52 -9.70 14.76 6.68
N THR A 53 -8.88 13.70 6.61
CA THR A 53 -9.06 12.64 5.60
C THR A 53 -10.28 11.76 5.89
N ILE A 54 -10.53 11.39 7.15
CA ILE A 54 -11.73 10.65 7.56
C ILE A 54 -13.00 11.45 7.23
N LEU A 55 -13.03 12.74 7.60
CA LEU A 55 -14.19 13.61 7.36
C LEU A 55 -14.43 13.81 5.86
N LEU A 56 -13.37 13.99 5.07
CA LEU A 56 -13.47 14.08 3.62
C LEU A 56 -14.11 12.82 3.02
N TYR A 57 -13.67 11.63 3.43
CA TYR A 57 -14.22 10.37 2.90
C TYR A 57 -15.65 10.13 3.34
N ALA A 58 -15.97 10.41 4.60
CA ALA A 58 -17.34 10.34 5.11
C ALA A 58 -18.26 11.32 4.34
N TRP A 59 -17.80 12.54 4.10
CA TRP A 59 -18.51 13.56 3.32
C TRP A 59 -18.81 13.10 1.88
N ILE A 60 -17.80 12.54 1.19
CA ILE A 60 -17.98 11.98 -0.16
C ILE A 60 -19.01 10.84 -0.14
N GLY A 61 -18.97 9.97 0.88
CA GLY A 61 -19.92 8.89 1.08
C GLY A 61 -21.36 9.37 1.23
N VAL A 62 -21.57 10.38 2.09
CA VAL A 62 -22.90 10.97 2.34
C VAL A 62 -23.48 11.64 1.08
N ILE A 63 -22.67 12.41 0.35
CA ILE A 63 -23.12 13.07 -0.89
C ILE A 63 -23.38 12.07 -2.02
N SER A 64 -22.66 10.96 -2.03
CA SER A 64 -22.78 9.92 -3.07
C SER A 64 -23.86 8.88 -2.74
N ARG A 65 -24.65 9.10 -1.69
CA ARG A 65 -25.68 8.16 -1.23
C ARG A 65 -26.66 7.82 -2.35
N THR A 66 -26.87 6.53 -2.57
CA THR A 66 -27.81 6.02 -3.58
C THR A 66 -28.51 4.75 -3.11
N SER A 67 -29.78 4.59 -3.48
CA SER A 67 -30.57 3.38 -3.25
C SER A 67 -30.79 2.55 -4.53
N ASP A 68 -30.34 3.05 -5.69
CA ASP A 68 -30.42 2.32 -6.95
C ASP A 68 -29.31 1.27 -7.05
N VAL A 69 -29.68 0.02 -7.36
CA VAL A 69 -28.77 -1.15 -7.42
C VAL A 69 -27.67 -0.97 -8.48
N THR A 70 -27.99 -0.38 -9.64
CA THR A 70 -27.03 -0.17 -10.73
C THR A 70 -26.06 0.96 -10.39
N GLU A 71 -26.54 2.02 -9.74
CA GLU A 71 -25.66 3.08 -9.22
C GLU A 71 -24.80 2.56 -8.06
N TYR A 72 -25.35 1.71 -7.20
CA TYR A 72 -24.65 1.15 -6.04
C TYR A 72 -23.54 0.18 -6.46
N TYR A 73 -23.79 -0.75 -7.39
CA TYR A 73 -22.79 -1.76 -7.76
C TYR A 73 -21.85 -1.37 -8.90
N VAL A 74 -22.26 -0.50 -9.83
CA VAL A 74 -21.45 -0.17 -11.02
C VAL A 74 -21.38 1.33 -11.32
N ALA A 75 -21.80 2.20 -10.39
CA ALA A 75 -21.82 3.65 -10.57
C ALA A 75 -22.53 4.08 -11.89
N GLY A 76 -23.60 3.35 -12.24
CA GLY A 76 -24.37 3.58 -13.46
C GLY A 76 -23.60 3.32 -14.76
N ARG A 77 -22.36 2.80 -14.70
CA ARG A 77 -21.40 2.69 -15.81
C ARG A 77 -21.05 4.03 -16.48
N ARG A 78 -21.18 5.15 -15.73
CA ARG A 78 -21.00 6.52 -16.24
C ARG A 78 -19.63 7.12 -15.94
N VAL A 79 -18.77 6.42 -15.19
CA VAL A 79 -17.44 6.92 -14.83
C VAL A 79 -16.56 6.96 -16.09
N PRO A 80 -15.97 8.12 -16.45
CA PRO A 80 -15.10 8.20 -17.61
C PRO A 80 -13.81 7.39 -17.42
N ALA A 81 -13.22 6.91 -18.51
CA ALA A 81 -12.12 5.95 -18.49
C ALA A 81 -10.89 6.43 -17.68
N VAL A 82 -10.50 7.70 -17.81
CA VAL A 82 -9.35 8.27 -17.08
C VAL A 82 -9.60 8.25 -15.57
N PHE A 83 -10.80 8.65 -15.12
CA PHE A 83 -11.18 8.64 -13.71
C PHE A 83 -11.26 7.22 -13.15
N ASN A 84 -11.77 6.27 -13.93
CA ASN A 84 -11.79 4.88 -13.53
C ASN A 84 -10.37 4.30 -13.41
N GLY A 85 -9.47 4.67 -14.35
CA GLY A 85 -8.06 4.29 -14.30
C GLY A 85 -7.34 4.87 -13.08
N MET A 86 -7.57 6.15 -12.76
CA MET A 86 -7.05 6.77 -11.53
C MET A 86 -7.56 6.04 -10.27
N ALA A 87 -8.84 5.69 -10.24
CA ALA A 87 -9.42 4.95 -9.12
C ALA A 87 -8.79 3.56 -8.96
N THR A 88 -8.60 2.83 -10.07
CA THR A 88 -7.95 1.51 -10.05
C THR A 88 -6.46 1.61 -9.66
N ALA A 89 -5.77 2.66 -10.10
CA ALA A 89 -4.38 2.90 -9.72
C ALA A 89 -4.26 3.22 -8.22
N ALA A 90 -5.19 3.99 -7.64
CA ALA A 90 -5.22 4.22 -6.19
C ALA A 90 -5.48 2.93 -5.40
N ASP A 91 -6.39 2.09 -5.87
CA ASP A 91 -6.70 0.80 -5.24
C ASP A 91 -5.50 -0.16 -5.27
N TRP A 92 -4.75 -0.14 -6.38
CA TRP A 92 -3.49 -0.86 -6.49
C TRP A 92 -2.42 -0.35 -5.51
N MET A 93 -2.46 0.93 -5.13
CA MET A 93 -1.55 1.57 -4.17
C MET A 93 -2.08 1.45 -2.74
N SER A 94 -1.99 0.25 -2.19
CA SER A 94 -2.51 -0.09 -0.85
C SER A 94 -1.42 -0.05 0.25
N ALA A 95 -1.79 -0.29 1.52
CA ALA A 95 -0.81 -0.42 2.60
C ALA A 95 0.14 -1.59 2.37
N ALA A 96 -0.36 -2.70 1.79
CA ALA A 96 0.47 -3.80 1.34
C ALA A 96 1.54 -3.30 0.37
N THR A 97 1.19 -2.45 -0.60
CA THR A 97 2.17 -1.94 -1.56
C THR A 97 3.16 -0.99 -0.91
N PHE A 98 2.69 -0.02 -0.14
CA PHE A 98 3.57 0.98 0.44
C PHE A 98 4.55 0.37 1.45
N ILE A 99 4.04 -0.45 2.39
CA ILE A 99 4.84 -1.03 3.46
C ILE A 99 5.67 -2.22 2.93
N SER A 100 5.06 -3.12 2.14
CA SER A 100 5.77 -4.31 1.65
C SER A 100 6.83 -3.97 0.61
N LEU A 101 6.61 -2.99 -0.28
CA LEU A 101 7.67 -2.60 -1.22
C LEU A 101 8.84 -1.94 -0.51
N ALA A 102 8.58 -1.06 0.46
CA ALA A 102 9.64 -0.43 1.24
C ALA A 102 10.45 -1.47 2.02
N GLY A 103 9.78 -2.38 2.74
CA GLY A 103 10.44 -3.43 3.50
C GLY A 103 11.12 -4.49 2.61
N GLY A 104 10.45 -4.90 1.53
CA GLY A 104 10.94 -5.89 0.58
C GLY A 104 12.18 -5.41 -0.15
N LEU A 105 12.17 -4.17 -0.68
CA LEU A 105 13.36 -3.58 -1.31
C LEU A 105 14.48 -3.32 -0.30
N TYR A 106 14.16 -2.94 0.94
CA TYR A 106 15.18 -2.77 1.97
C TYR A 106 15.92 -4.08 2.26
N LEU A 107 15.21 -5.22 2.26
CA LEU A 107 15.80 -6.53 2.53
C LEU A 107 16.44 -7.18 1.31
N GLN A 108 15.85 -7.03 0.12
CA GLN A 108 16.27 -7.72 -1.11
C GLN A 108 17.14 -6.86 -2.01
N GLY A 109 17.26 -5.56 -1.75
CA GLY A 109 18.02 -4.63 -2.57
C GLY A 109 17.55 -4.61 -4.02
N PHE A 110 18.51 -4.69 -4.95
CA PHE A 110 18.25 -4.62 -6.39
C PHE A 110 17.40 -5.79 -6.91
N ASP A 111 17.55 -7.00 -6.34
CA ASP A 111 16.80 -8.19 -6.77
C ASP A 111 15.28 -8.02 -6.53
N GLY A 112 14.91 -7.23 -5.53
CA GLY A 112 13.51 -6.88 -5.27
C GLY A 112 12.86 -6.05 -6.38
N LEU A 113 13.62 -5.44 -7.30
CA LEU A 113 13.07 -4.74 -8.46
C LEU A 113 12.39 -5.69 -9.46
N ALA A 114 12.87 -6.93 -9.57
CA ALA A 114 12.24 -7.94 -10.43
C ALA A 114 10.80 -8.25 -9.96
N TYR A 115 10.59 -8.30 -8.63
CA TYR A 115 9.27 -8.46 -8.04
C TYR A 115 8.34 -7.30 -8.42
N ILE A 116 8.83 -6.05 -8.36
CA ILE A 116 8.05 -4.86 -8.74
C ILE A 116 7.69 -4.87 -10.22
N MET A 117 8.66 -5.19 -11.08
CA MET A 117 8.46 -5.25 -12.53
C MET A 117 7.46 -6.35 -12.91
N GLY A 118 7.59 -7.54 -12.32
CA GLY A 118 6.66 -8.65 -12.56
C GLY A 118 5.24 -8.35 -12.07
N TRP A 119 5.12 -7.78 -10.87
CA TRP A 119 3.82 -7.43 -10.29
C TRP A 119 3.11 -6.31 -11.08
N THR A 120 3.83 -5.24 -11.43
CA THR A 120 3.30 -4.13 -12.24
C THR A 120 2.95 -4.60 -13.66
N GLY A 121 3.83 -5.40 -14.28
CA GLY A 121 3.59 -5.99 -15.58
C GLY A 121 2.35 -6.89 -15.60
N GLY A 122 2.17 -7.71 -14.56
CA GLY A 122 0.97 -8.53 -14.37
C GLY A 122 -0.31 -7.70 -14.31
N PHE A 123 -0.30 -6.59 -13.57
CA PHE A 123 -1.43 -5.66 -13.51
C PHE A 123 -1.78 -5.08 -14.89
N CYS A 124 -0.78 -4.65 -15.67
CA CYS A 124 -0.97 -4.18 -17.04
C CYS A 124 -1.55 -5.28 -17.96
N LEU A 125 -1.05 -6.51 -17.84
CA LEU A 125 -1.55 -7.65 -18.62
C LEU A 125 -3.02 -7.96 -18.29
N VAL A 126 -3.40 -7.97 -17.01
CA VAL A 126 -4.80 -8.15 -16.60
C VAL A 126 -5.69 -7.03 -17.16
N ALA A 127 -5.23 -5.78 -17.08
CA ALA A 127 -5.96 -4.63 -17.60
C ALA A 127 -6.16 -4.69 -19.12
N MET A 128 -5.17 -5.17 -19.88
CA MET A 128 -5.25 -5.25 -21.34
C MET A 128 -5.96 -6.53 -21.84
N LEU A 129 -5.73 -7.67 -21.18
CA LEU A 129 -6.15 -8.97 -21.68
C LEU A 129 -7.43 -9.49 -21.04
N ILE A 130 -7.77 -9.09 -19.81
CA ILE A 130 -8.93 -9.64 -19.08
C ILE A 130 -10.04 -8.59 -18.99
N ALA A 131 -9.71 -7.35 -18.61
CA ALA A 131 -10.71 -6.30 -18.40
C ALA A 131 -11.64 -6.03 -19.60
N PRO A 132 -11.19 -6.07 -20.87
CA PRO A 132 -12.08 -5.86 -22.02
C PRO A 132 -13.15 -6.95 -22.15
N TYR A 133 -12.82 -8.21 -21.85
CA TYR A 133 -13.78 -9.31 -21.91
C TYR A 133 -14.80 -9.25 -20.78
N LEU A 134 -14.35 -8.95 -19.56
CA LEU A 134 -15.26 -8.73 -18.43
C LEU A 134 -16.22 -7.57 -18.69
N ARG A 135 -15.73 -6.47 -19.28
CA ARG A 135 -16.55 -5.32 -19.64
C ARG A 135 -17.62 -5.66 -20.69
N ARG A 136 -17.29 -6.52 -21.66
CA ARG A 136 -18.25 -7.01 -22.68
C ARG A 136 -19.26 -8.01 -22.10
N PHE A 137 -18.87 -8.79 -21.09
CA PHE A 137 -19.75 -9.79 -20.47
C PHE A 137 -20.90 -9.18 -19.67
N GLY A 138 -20.70 -7.99 -19.08
CA GLY A 138 -21.79 -7.16 -18.55
C GLY A 138 -22.44 -7.64 -17.24
N GLN A 139 -22.03 -8.78 -16.69
CA GLN A 139 -22.45 -9.25 -15.36
C GLN A 139 -21.71 -8.53 -14.23
N TYR A 140 -22.23 -8.65 -13.00
CA TYR A 140 -21.72 -7.95 -11.82
C TYR A 140 -20.53 -8.63 -11.15
N THR A 141 -20.29 -9.94 -11.38
CA THR A 141 -19.28 -10.70 -10.62
C THR A 141 -18.36 -11.54 -11.51
N VAL A 142 -17.11 -11.71 -11.07
CA VAL A 142 -16.11 -12.59 -11.72
C VAL A 142 -16.50 -14.07 -11.63
N PRO A 143 -17.06 -14.59 -10.52
CA PRO A 143 -17.57 -15.96 -10.46
C PRO A 143 -18.63 -16.26 -11.52
N ASP A 144 -19.53 -15.32 -11.81
CA ASP A 144 -20.53 -15.50 -12.87
C ASP A 144 -19.89 -15.58 -14.26
N PHE A 145 -18.82 -14.81 -14.49
CA PHE A 145 -18.03 -14.90 -15.72
C PHE A 145 -17.36 -16.27 -15.85
N LEU A 146 -16.69 -16.74 -14.79
CA LEU A 146 -16.03 -18.04 -14.79
C LEU A 146 -17.04 -19.18 -14.97
N ALA A 147 -18.18 -19.09 -14.28
CA ALA A 147 -19.27 -20.04 -14.46
C ALA A 147 -19.76 -20.03 -15.92
N ALA A 148 -20.11 -18.88 -16.49
CA ALA A 148 -20.58 -18.82 -17.88
C ALA A 148 -19.53 -19.31 -18.89
N ARG A 149 -18.24 -19.07 -18.63
CA ARG A 149 -17.14 -19.44 -19.53
C ARG A 149 -16.73 -20.90 -19.44
N TYR A 150 -16.83 -21.52 -18.27
CA TYR A 150 -16.27 -22.85 -17.97
C TYR A 150 -17.28 -23.87 -17.43
N ALA A 151 -18.55 -23.51 -17.24
CA ALA A 151 -19.60 -24.39 -16.70
C ALA A 151 -19.74 -25.73 -17.43
N GLY A 152 -19.36 -25.81 -18.71
CA GLY A 152 -19.49 -27.04 -19.50
C GLY A 152 -20.90 -27.63 -19.43
N ARG A 153 -20.99 -28.97 -19.50
CA ARG A 153 -22.26 -29.74 -19.42
C ARG A 153 -22.77 -29.98 -18.00
N TYR A 154 -21.98 -29.69 -16.95
CA TYR A 154 -22.23 -30.14 -15.57
C TYR A 154 -22.87 -29.07 -14.66
N GLY A 155 -23.35 -27.96 -15.23
CA GLY A 155 -24.00 -26.88 -14.49
C GLY A 155 -23.00 -25.94 -13.84
N GLY A 156 -23.12 -24.65 -14.15
CA GLY A 156 -22.16 -23.61 -13.73
C GLY A 156 -22.08 -23.34 -12.22
N ASN A 157 -22.82 -24.07 -11.39
CA ASN A 157 -22.90 -23.82 -9.95
C ASN A 157 -21.63 -24.28 -9.22
N LEU A 158 -20.98 -25.38 -9.65
CA LEU A 158 -19.73 -25.85 -9.02
C LEU A 158 -18.58 -24.86 -9.26
N VAL A 159 -18.38 -24.43 -10.52
CA VAL A 159 -17.36 -23.44 -10.89
C VAL A 159 -17.60 -22.11 -10.18
N ARG A 160 -18.86 -21.67 -10.09
CA ARG A 160 -19.23 -20.45 -9.35
C ARG A 160 -18.89 -20.57 -7.87
N MET A 161 -19.22 -21.69 -7.24
CA MET A 161 -18.96 -21.90 -5.82
C MET A 161 -17.46 -21.91 -5.52
N LEU A 162 -16.67 -22.65 -6.31
CA LEU A 162 -15.20 -22.65 -6.18
C LEU A 162 -14.60 -21.25 -6.37
N ALA A 163 -15.07 -20.50 -7.37
CA ALA A 163 -14.63 -19.13 -7.59
C ALA A 163 -15.00 -18.19 -6.43
N VAL A 164 -16.21 -18.31 -5.88
CA VAL A 164 -16.64 -17.54 -4.70
C VAL A 164 -15.76 -17.85 -3.50
N VAL A 165 -15.51 -19.14 -3.19
CA VAL A 165 -14.64 -19.53 -2.08
C VAL A 165 -13.23 -18.99 -2.25
N ALA A 166 -12.66 -19.11 -3.46
CA ALA A 166 -11.34 -18.58 -3.76
C ALA A 166 -11.27 -17.05 -3.58
N ILE A 167 -12.26 -16.31 -4.09
CA ILE A 167 -12.32 -14.85 -3.95
C ILE A 167 -12.46 -14.44 -2.48
N ILE A 168 -13.31 -15.12 -1.71
CA ILE A 168 -13.47 -14.83 -0.27
C ILE A 168 -12.16 -15.07 0.47
N LEU A 169 -11.46 -16.18 0.22
CA LEU A 169 -10.19 -16.51 0.88
C LEU A 169 -9.11 -15.46 0.60
N VAL A 170 -8.94 -15.09 -0.68
CA VAL A 170 -7.97 -14.07 -1.09
C VAL A 170 -8.34 -12.71 -0.50
N SER A 171 -9.61 -12.31 -0.59
CA SER A 171 -10.10 -11.02 -0.08
C SER A 171 -9.96 -10.92 1.43
N PHE A 172 -10.27 -11.98 2.17
CA PHE A 172 -10.14 -12.00 3.63
C PHE A 172 -8.69 -11.82 4.06
N THR A 173 -7.78 -12.62 3.49
CA THR A 173 -6.34 -12.49 3.75
C THR A 173 -5.84 -11.08 3.47
N TYR A 174 -6.28 -10.50 2.36
CA TYR A 174 -5.90 -9.15 1.97
C TYR A 174 -6.43 -8.10 2.95
N VAL A 175 -7.72 -8.16 3.32
CA VAL A 175 -8.34 -7.22 4.25
C VAL A 175 -7.66 -7.25 5.62
N VAL A 176 -7.29 -8.44 6.13
CA VAL A 176 -6.57 -8.56 7.41
C VAL A 176 -5.24 -7.80 7.36
N ALA A 177 -4.45 -7.97 6.30
CA ALA A 177 -3.20 -7.25 6.12
C ALA A 177 -3.40 -5.73 6.05
N GLN A 178 -4.44 -5.26 5.36
CA GLN A 178 -4.75 -3.83 5.27
C GLN A 178 -5.18 -3.24 6.62
N ILE A 179 -6.01 -3.95 7.39
CA ILE A 179 -6.44 -3.53 8.73
C ILE A 179 -5.23 -3.36 9.65
N TYR A 180 -4.31 -4.32 9.63
CA TYR A 180 -3.07 -4.22 10.39
C TYR A 180 -2.23 -3.01 9.96
N GLY A 181 -2.11 -2.78 8.65
CA GLY A 181 -1.42 -1.61 8.10
C GLY A 181 -2.02 -0.28 8.57
N VAL A 182 -3.36 -0.17 8.58
CA VAL A 182 -4.07 1.02 9.08
C VAL A 182 -3.78 1.25 10.57
N GLY A 183 -3.86 0.20 11.39
CA GLY A 183 -3.55 0.29 12.81
C GLY A 183 -2.11 0.72 13.08
N LEU A 184 -1.16 0.13 12.35
CA LEU A 184 0.28 0.41 12.48
C LEU A 184 0.62 1.85 12.10
N ILE A 185 0.10 2.35 10.98
CA ILE A 185 0.33 3.73 10.54
C ILE A 185 -0.29 4.70 11.55
N THR A 186 -1.54 4.45 11.96
CA THR A 186 -2.25 5.34 12.88
C THR A 186 -1.52 5.43 14.22
N SER A 187 -1.15 4.29 14.81
CA SER A 187 -0.44 4.28 16.09
C SER A 187 0.94 4.92 16.00
N ARG A 188 1.66 4.71 14.89
CA ARG A 188 3.01 5.24 14.72
C ARG A 188 3.05 6.76 14.55
N PHE A 189 2.11 7.34 13.81
CA PHE A 189 2.11 8.77 13.48
C PHE A 189 1.30 9.63 14.47
N THR A 190 0.31 9.05 15.13
CA THR A 190 -0.61 9.80 15.99
C THR A 190 -0.51 9.42 17.47
N GLY A 191 0.21 8.35 17.80
CA GLY A 191 0.35 7.85 19.17
C GLY A 191 -0.92 7.24 19.77
N ILE A 192 -2.01 7.15 19.00
CA ILE A 192 -3.25 6.47 19.40
C ILE A 192 -3.00 4.96 19.52
N ASP A 193 -3.70 4.31 20.44
CA ASP A 193 -3.68 2.85 20.55
C ASP A 193 -4.00 2.16 19.20
N PHE A 194 -3.31 1.06 18.93
CA PHE A 194 -3.46 0.30 17.68
C PHE A 194 -4.92 -0.10 17.41
N SER A 195 -5.65 -0.54 18.43
CA SER A 195 -7.03 -1.00 18.31
C SER A 195 -7.99 0.14 18.01
N ILE A 196 -7.78 1.29 18.65
CA ILE A 196 -8.56 2.51 18.40
C ILE A 196 -8.29 3.02 16.97
N GLY A 197 -7.04 3.00 16.53
CA GLY A 197 -6.67 3.36 15.15
C GLY A 197 -7.36 2.50 14.10
N ILE A 198 -7.42 1.17 14.32
CA ILE A 198 -8.18 0.25 13.48
C ILE A 198 -9.66 0.65 13.44
N PHE A 199 -10.27 0.87 14.61
CA PHE A 199 -11.69 1.18 14.69
C PHE A 199 -12.05 2.46 13.94
N LEU A 200 -11.26 3.53 14.11
CA LEU A 200 -11.46 4.79 13.40
C LEU A 200 -11.32 4.64 11.89
N GLY A 201 -10.29 3.92 11.43
CA GLY A 201 -10.06 3.68 10.01
C GLY A 201 -11.17 2.84 9.38
N LEU A 202 -11.55 1.73 10.03
CA LEU A 202 -12.64 0.87 9.57
C LEU A 202 -13.99 1.57 9.57
N ALA A 203 -14.32 2.31 10.64
CA ALA A 203 -15.56 3.09 10.71
C ALA A 203 -15.65 4.09 9.55
N SER A 204 -14.55 4.79 9.24
CA SER A 204 -14.50 5.72 8.10
C SER A 204 -14.77 5.03 6.77
N ILE A 205 -14.13 3.88 6.52
CA ILE A 205 -14.28 3.11 5.28
C ILE A 205 -15.70 2.55 5.17
N LEU A 206 -16.26 2.06 6.27
CA LEU A 206 -17.62 1.53 6.32
C LEU A 206 -18.64 2.62 6.03
N VAL A 207 -18.54 3.79 6.67
CA VAL A 207 -19.46 4.93 6.43
C VAL A 207 -19.43 5.35 4.96
N CYS A 208 -18.24 5.45 4.34
CA CYS A 208 -18.17 5.89 2.95
C CYS A 208 -18.68 4.84 1.95
N SER A 209 -18.34 3.56 2.16
CA SER A 209 -18.68 2.46 1.25
C SER A 209 -20.13 2.00 1.37
N PHE A 210 -20.68 1.88 2.59
CA PHE A 210 -22.07 1.45 2.79
C PHE A 210 -23.08 2.47 2.28
N LEU A 211 -22.83 3.76 2.48
CA LEU A 211 -23.80 4.79 2.12
C LEU A 211 -23.85 5.03 0.61
N GLY A 212 -22.71 5.06 -0.08
CA GLY A 212 -22.64 5.49 -1.47
C GLY A 212 -22.19 4.45 -2.49
N GLY A 213 -21.91 3.21 -2.08
CA GLY A 213 -21.57 2.10 -2.97
C GLY A 213 -20.34 2.39 -3.85
N MET A 214 -20.29 1.78 -5.04
CA MET A 214 -19.19 1.90 -5.99
C MET A 214 -18.94 3.35 -6.41
N ARG A 215 -20.00 4.17 -6.50
CA ARG A 215 -19.86 5.58 -6.83
C ARG A 215 -19.05 6.33 -5.76
N ALA A 216 -19.37 6.18 -4.48
CA ALA A 216 -18.58 6.78 -3.40
C ALA A 216 -17.14 6.29 -3.44
N ILE A 217 -16.94 4.97 -3.57
CA ILE A 217 -15.62 4.34 -3.60
C ILE A 217 -14.77 4.89 -4.74
N THR A 218 -15.33 5.01 -5.95
CA THR A 218 -14.59 5.58 -7.10
C THR A 218 -14.20 7.03 -6.84
N TRP A 219 -15.10 7.84 -6.27
CA TRP A 219 -14.79 9.24 -5.99
C TRP A 219 -13.74 9.42 -4.90
N THR A 220 -13.76 8.60 -3.85
CA THR A 220 -12.72 8.61 -2.81
C THR A 220 -11.39 8.10 -3.36
N GLN A 221 -11.39 7.06 -4.21
CA GLN A 221 -10.19 6.53 -4.84
C GLN A 221 -9.52 7.54 -5.79
N ILE A 222 -10.28 8.35 -6.53
CA ILE A 222 -9.69 9.42 -7.37
C ILE A 222 -9.05 10.51 -6.48
N ALA A 223 -9.68 10.86 -5.36
CA ALA A 223 -9.07 11.79 -4.41
C ALA A 223 -7.77 11.21 -3.81
N GLN A 224 -7.79 9.93 -3.44
CA GLN A 224 -6.61 9.20 -2.97
C GLN A 224 -5.49 9.16 -4.02
N TYR A 225 -5.83 8.92 -5.29
CA TYR A 225 -4.85 8.95 -6.38
C TYR A 225 -4.09 10.27 -6.42
N ILE A 226 -4.79 11.40 -6.33
CA ILE A 226 -4.19 12.74 -6.34
C ILE A 226 -3.25 12.92 -5.14
N ILE A 227 -3.71 12.53 -3.95
CA ILE A 227 -2.91 12.61 -2.71
C ILE A 227 -1.63 11.78 -2.85
N LEU A 228 -1.74 10.52 -3.28
CA LEU A 228 -0.61 9.61 -3.47
C LEU A 228 0.35 10.12 -4.54
N MET A 229 -0.18 10.65 -5.65
CA MET A 229 0.62 11.20 -6.73
C MET A 229 1.49 12.35 -6.23
N LEU A 230 0.91 13.28 -5.45
CA LEU A 230 1.66 14.37 -4.83
C LEU A 230 2.67 13.84 -3.79
N ALA A 231 2.23 12.92 -2.92
CA ALA A 231 3.06 12.37 -1.85
C ALA A 231 4.31 11.66 -2.37
N TYR A 232 4.22 10.91 -3.47
CA TYR A 232 5.38 10.24 -4.08
C TYR A 232 6.19 11.16 -4.98
N MET A 233 5.54 12.03 -5.76
CA MET A 233 6.26 12.81 -6.77
C MET A 233 7.06 13.96 -6.16
N ILE A 234 6.59 14.58 -5.06
CA ILE A 234 7.31 15.67 -4.39
C ILE A 234 8.72 15.24 -3.94
N PRO A 235 8.91 14.16 -3.15
CA PRO A 235 10.25 13.74 -2.73
C PRO A 235 11.12 13.30 -3.90
N VAL A 236 10.54 12.61 -4.88
CA VAL A 236 11.27 12.07 -6.04
C VAL A 236 11.77 13.20 -6.94
N VAL A 237 10.95 14.22 -7.22
CA VAL A 237 11.35 15.42 -7.97
C VAL A 237 12.39 16.22 -7.19
N TRP A 238 12.20 16.39 -5.88
CA TRP A 238 13.18 17.08 -5.04
C TRP A 238 14.55 16.40 -5.06
N LEU A 239 14.59 15.07 -4.96
CA LEU A 239 15.81 14.28 -5.05
C LEU A 239 16.45 14.40 -6.45
N ALA A 240 15.65 14.33 -7.50
CA ALA A 240 16.10 14.48 -8.89
C ALA A 240 16.77 15.84 -9.11
N MET A 241 16.16 16.93 -8.63
CA MET A 241 16.75 18.28 -8.69
C MET A 241 18.08 18.34 -7.93
N LYS A 242 18.13 17.80 -6.70
CA LYS A 242 19.34 17.86 -5.85
C LYS A 242 20.54 17.14 -6.45
N HIS A 243 20.33 16.06 -7.22
CA HIS A 243 21.43 15.22 -7.71
C HIS A 243 21.75 15.37 -9.20
N THR A 244 20.85 15.92 -10.01
CA THR A 244 21.00 15.95 -11.47
C THR A 244 20.66 17.29 -12.12
N ASP A 245 20.28 18.29 -11.33
CA ASP A 245 19.78 19.59 -11.76
C ASP A 245 18.59 19.49 -12.73
N ASN A 246 17.92 18.34 -12.78
CA ASN A 246 16.76 18.09 -13.62
C ASN A 246 15.58 17.66 -12.75
N PRO A 247 14.44 18.38 -12.79
CA PRO A 247 13.26 18.03 -12.02
C PRO A 247 12.51 16.80 -12.54
N VAL A 248 12.82 16.29 -13.74
CA VAL A 248 12.12 15.16 -14.36
C VAL A 248 12.75 13.84 -13.91
N PRO A 249 12.11 13.06 -13.02
CA PRO A 249 12.75 11.91 -12.40
C PRO A 249 13.18 10.81 -13.38
N PRO A 250 12.39 10.44 -14.41
CA PRO A 250 12.81 9.44 -15.39
C PRO A 250 14.11 9.80 -16.13
N ILE A 251 14.32 11.09 -16.41
CA ILE A 251 15.52 11.59 -17.10
C ILE A 251 16.69 11.66 -16.12
N ALA A 252 16.44 12.15 -14.91
CA ALA A 252 17.43 12.20 -13.83
C ALA A 252 17.96 10.80 -13.51
N TYR A 253 17.08 9.81 -13.43
CA TYR A 253 17.44 8.42 -13.13
C TYR A 253 18.50 7.86 -14.08
N GLY A 254 18.37 8.11 -15.39
CA GLY A 254 19.36 7.68 -16.38
C GLY A 254 20.76 8.25 -16.16
N LYS A 255 20.88 9.46 -15.59
CA LYS A 255 22.18 10.08 -15.24
C LYS A 255 22.75 9.58 -13.91
N VAL A 256 21.88 9.15 -12.98
CA VAL A 256 22.28 8.71 -11.63
C VAL A 256 22.69 7.24 -11.65
N LEU A 257 22.08 6.41 -12.50
CA LEU A 257 22.31 4.96 -12.53
C LEU A 257 23.80 4.58 -12.70
N PRO A 258 24.58 5.18 -13.64
CA PRO A 258 26.00 4.86 -13.75
C PRO A 258 26.82 5.27 -12.51
N LYS A 259 26.44 6.39 -11.86
CA LYS A 259 27.08 6.87 -10.63
C LYS A 259 26.81 5.92 -9.46
N LEU A 260 25.57 5.41 -9.35
CA LEU A 260 25.19 4.41 -8.35
C LEU A 260 25.95 3.11 -8.57
N ALA A 261 26.02 2.62 -9.81
CA ALA A 261 26.76 1.39 -10.14
C ALA A 261 28.25 1.53 -9.80
N ALA A 262 28.88 2.66 -10.12
CA ALA A 262 30.27 2.92 -9.74
C ALA A 262 30.45 2.98 -8.21
N ARG A 263 29.49 3.59 -7.48
CA ARG A 263 29.55 3.66 -6.02
C ARG A 263 29.32 2.31 -5.35
N GLU A 264 28.44 1.49 -5.91
CA GLU A 264 28.19 0.13 -5.46
C GLU A 264 29.42 -0.75 -5.64
N GLN A 265 30.13 -0.62 -6.76
CA GLN A 265 31.39 -1.34 -6.99
C GLN A 265 32.48 -0.93 -5.98
N GLN A 266 32.56 0.37 -5.63
CA GLN A 266 33.45 0.85 -4.58
C GLN A 266 33.08 0.27 -3.21
N LEU A 267 31.80 0.31 -2.85
CA LEU A 267 31.30 -0.22 -1.58
C LEU A 267 31.50 -1.74 -1.47
N ALA A 268 31.34 -2.47 -2.58
CA ALA A 268 31.59 -3.91 -2.62
C ALA A 268 33.04 -4.27 -2.29
N GLN A 269 33.98 -3.34 -2.48
CA GLN A 269 35.40 -3.49 -2.18
C GLN A 269 35.81 -2.80 -0.88
N ASP A 270 34.90 -2.11 -0.18
CA ASP A 270 35.21 -1.43 1.07
C ASP A 270 35.58 -2.45 2.15
N PRO A 271 36.77 -2.33 2.80
CA PRO A 271 37.19 -3.24 3.85
C PRO A 271 36.16 -3.39 4.98
N LYS A 272 35.45 -2.32 5.34
CA LYS A 272 34.43 -2.37 6.40
C LYS A 272 33.19 -3.16 5.96
N GLU A 273 32.75 -2.96 4.72
CA GLU A 273 31.63 -3.71 4.15
C GLU A 273 31.97 -5.20 4.04
N LEU A 274 33.19 -5.53 3.62
CA LEU A 274 33.69 -6.91 3.58
C LEU A 274 33.75 -7.54 4.98
N GLN A 275 34.16 -6.78 6.00
CA GLN A 275 34.17 -7.25 7.38
C GLN A 275 32.76 -7.55 7.89
N VAL A 276 31.80 -6.65 7.64
CA VAL A 276 30.39 -6.86 8.00
C VAL A 276 29.83 -8.10 7.31
N ARG A 277 30.07 -8.25 6.00
CA ARG A 277 29.66 -9.44 5.23
C ARG A 277 30.29 -10.72 5.77
N ALA A 278 31.56 -10.68 6.17
CA ALA A 278 32.24 -11.82 6.79
C ALA A 278 31.59 -12.20 8.13
N THR A 279 31.25 -11.23 8.98
CA THR A 279 30.54 -11.48 10.24
C THR A 279 29.16 -12.09 10.01
N PHE A 280 28.38 -11.57 9.05
CA PHE A 280 27.07 -12.15 8.73
C PHE A 280 27.18 -13.55 8.14
N ARG A 281 28.19 -13.81 7.29
CA ARG A 281 28.46 -15.14 6.74
C ARG A 281 28.86 -16.13 7.83
N GLN A 282 29.70 -15.72 8.77
CA GLN A 282 30.08 -16.54 9.92
C GLN A 282 28.86 -16.90 10.77
N ARG A 283 28.00 -15.92 11.10
CA ARG A 283 26.74 -16.18 11.83
C ARG A 283 25.84 -17.16 11.09
N ALA A 284 25.70 -17.01 9.78
CA ALA A 284 24.91 -17.92 8.96
C ALA A 284 25.47 -19.36 9.00
N GLN A 285 26.80 -19.51 8.92
CA GLN A 285 27.47 -20.82 9.03
C GLN A 285 27.32 -21.43 10.42
N ASP A 286 27.43 -20.63 11.48
CA ASP A 286 27.22 -21.09 12.86
C ASP A 286 25.78 -21.58 13.06
N TYR A 287 24.78 -20.87 12.53
CA TYR A 287 23.39 -21.32 12.57
C TYR A 287 23.16 -22.59 11.76
N ASP A 288 23.77 -22.70 10.57
CA ASP A 288 23.67 -23.89 9.72
C ASP A 288 24.29 -25.13 10.41
N ALA A 289 25.47 -24.96 11.03
CA ALA A 289 26.10 -26.00 11.83
C ALA A 289 25.24 -26.42 13.04
N ARG A 290 24.60 -25.46 13.72
CA ARG A 290 23.65 -25.75 14.80
C ARG A 290 22.45 -26.53 14.28
N LEU A 291 21.87 -26.15 13.13
CA LEU A 291 20.74 -26.87 12.52
C LEU A 291 21.11 -28.31 12.15
N HIS A 292 22.30 -28.52 11.59
CA HIS A 292 22.80 -29.86 11.26
C HIS A 292 23.09 -30.74 12.49
N ASN A 293 23.43 -30.12 13.63
CA ASN A 293 23.75 -30.82 14.88
C ASN A 293 22.53 -31.00 15.81
N LEU A 294 21.32 -30.91 15.27
CA LEU A 294 20.10 -31.22 16.02
C LEU A 294 19.99 -32.73 16.30
N PRO A 295 19.52 -33.14 17.50
CA PRO A 295 18.90 -32.31 18.55
C PRO A 295 19.89 -31.70 19.57
N LYS A 296 21.17 -32.07 19.54
CA LYS A 296 22.14 -31.71 20.58
C LYS A 296 22.36 -30.20 20.72
N SER A 297 22.41 -29.48 19.59
CA SER A 297 22.53 -28.02 19.56
C SER A 297 21.34 -27.29 20.19
N TRP A 298 20.14 -27.88 20.19
CA TRP A 298 18.95 -27.32 20.83
C TRP A 298 19.06 -27.39 22.36
N GLU A 299 19.51 -28.52 22.88
CA GLU A 299 19.72 -28.72 24.31
C GLU A 299 20.82 -27.81 24.84
N GLU A 300 21.95 -27.74 24.14
CA GLU A 300 23.08 -26.86 24.47
C GLU A 300 22.66 -25.37 24.41
N GLY A 301 21.95 -24.97 23.35
CA GLY A 301 21.43 -23.60 23.22
C GLY A 301 20.44 -23.23 24.33
N GLY A 302 19.60 -24.18 24.76
CA GLY A 302 18.69 -23.97 25.88
C GLY A 302 19.39 -23.84 27.24
N ILE A 303 20.56 -24.46 27.42
CA ILE A 303 21.40 -24.28 28.62
C ILE A 303 22.10 -22.91 28.56
N GLU A 304 22.62 -22.53 27.40
CA GLU A 304 23.31 -21.25 27.17
C GLU A 304 22.37 -20.06 27.39
N ALA A 305 21.14 -20.12 26.88
CA ALA A 305 20.13 -19.09 27.09
C ALA A 305 19.75 -18.94 28.59
N ARG A 306 19.57 -20.05 29.31
CA ARG A 306 19.30 -20.02 30.75
C ARG A 306 20.44 -19.40 31.55
N ARG A 307 21.70 -19.73 31.22
CA ARG A 307 22.87 -19.13 31.84
C ARG A 307 22.94 -17.62 31.56
N HIS A 308 22.62 -17.19 30.34
CA HIS A 308 22.58 -15.78 29.99
C HIS A 308 21.52 -14.99 30.79
N VAL A 309 20.33 -15.57 30.97
CA VAL A 309 19.28 -14.99 31.82
C VAL A 309 19.73 -14.92 33.29
N GLU A 310 20.41 -15.94 33.80
CA GLU A 310 20.96 -15.92 35.17
C GLU A 310 22.05 -14.86 35.35
N GLU A 311 22.95 -14.69 34.38
CA GLU A 311 23.96 -13.62 34.41
C GLU A 311 23.33 -12.22 34.40
N LEU A 312 22.30 -12.01 33.57
CA LEU A 312 21.55 -10.75 33.54
C LEU A 312 20.84 -10.47 34.87
N LYS A 313 20.28 -11.51 35.51
CA LYS A 313 19.68 -11.43 36.86
C LYS A 313 20.73 -11.08 37.93
N MET A 314 21.95 -11.64 37.83
CA MET A 314 23.04 -11.39 38.77
C MET A 314 23.67 -10.00 38.61
N ASN A 315 23.66 -9.44 37.40
CA ASN A 315 24.23 -8.11 37.10
C ASN A 315 23.25 -6.94 37.30
N ASN A 316 22.10 -7.15 37.96
CA ASN A 316 21.04 -6.15 38.13
C ASN A 316 20.58 -5.50 36.80
N ALA A 317 20.56 -6.28 35.71
CA ALA A 317 19.99 -5.82 34.45
C ALA A 317 18.51 -5.47 34.60
N SER A 318 18.00 -4.58 33.76
CA SER A 318 16.61 -4.15 33.84
C SER A 318 15.65 -5.31 33.62
N LEU A 319 14.46 -5.26 34.24
CA LEU A 319 13.39 -6.25 34.06
C LEU A 319 13.00 -6.45 32.59
N LEU A 320 13.23 -5.44 31.73
CA LEU A 320 12.93 -5.49 30.30
C LEU A 320 14.00 -6.27 29.53
N GLU A 321 15.28 -6.16 29.93
CA GLU A 321 16.39 -6.94 29.38
C GLU A 321 16.31 -8.42 29.79
N ILE A 322 15.93 -8.70 31.04
CA ILE A 322 15.73 -10.07 31.53
C ILE A 322 14.58 -10.75 30.77
N ARG A 323 13.46 -10.05 30.54
CA ARG A 323 12.32 -10.58 29.76
C ARG A 323 12.62 -10.75 28.27
N ALA A 324 13.55 -9.98 27.71
CA ALA A 324 13.94 -10.12 26.31
C ALA A 324 14.89 -11.30 26.08
N ALA A 325 15.54 -11.79 27.16
CA ALA A 325 16.48 -12.90 27.12
C ALA A 325 15.86 -14.27 27.48
N GLU A 326 14.68 -14.29 28.13
CA GLU A 326 13.86 -15.50 28.38
C GLU A 326 13.11 -15.97 27.12
#